data_AF-A0A9Q8MDF8-F1
#
_entry.id   AF-A0A9Q8MDF8-F1
#
_cell.length_a   1.000
_cell.length_b   1.000
_cell.length_c   1.000
_cell.angle_alpha   90.00
_cell.angle_beta   90.00
_cell.angle_gamma   90.00
#
_symmetry.space_group_name_H-M   'P 1'
#
loop_
_entity.id
_entity.type
_entity.pdbx_description
1 polymer ?
#
loop_
_entity_poly.entity_id
_entity_poly.type
_entity_poly.pdbx_seq_one_letter_code
_entity_poly.pdbx_strand_id
1 'polypeptide(L)'
;MRYNKMKNITDIVEKSPLAEIARRSLLLGDLNRTLQQCFPPEFKGRFRVANIRDEVLYCEVQNATLRQGILFRQAELLALVQQAFPAVKRLVFNINPELMVL
;
A
#
# COMPACT_ATOMS: atom_id res chain seq x y z
N MET A 1 37.41 -27.63 18.42
CA MET A 1 36.18 -26.90 18.01
C MET A 1 36.35 -25.44 18.38
N ARG A 2 36.38 -24.52 17.40
CA ARG A 2 36.58 -23.08 17.62
C ARG A 2 35.40 -22.32 17.01
N TYR A 3 34.87 -21.37 17.77
CA TYR A 3 33.53 -20.81 17.67
C TYR A 3 33.26 -20.06 16.34
N ASN A 4 32.11 -20.40 15.75
CA ASN A 4 31.42 -19.81 14.62
C ASN A 4 30.83 -18.42 14.96
N LYS A 5 31.68 -17.43 15.27
CA LYS A 5 31.26 -16.09 15.75
C LYS A 5 31.69 -14.96 14.82
N MET A 6 31.29 -15.03 13.56
CA MET A 6 31.10 -13.84 12.72
C MET A 6 30.35 -14.22 11.45
N LYS A 7 29.12 -14.73 11.58
CA LYS A 7 28.16 -14.55 10.49
C LYS A 7 27.85 -13.06 10.50
N ASN A 8 28.26 -12.35 9.44
CA ASN A 8 28.21 -10.90 9.30
C ASN A 8 26.91 -10.34 9.88
N ILE A 9 27.04 -9.45 10.87
CA ILE A 9 25.90 -8.74 11.46
C ILE A 9 25.06 -8.06 10.35
N THR A 10 25.71 -7.63 9.27
CA THR A 10 25.09 -7.10 8.05
C THR A 10 24.15 -8.09 7.35
N ASP A 11 24.56 -9.35 7.14
CA ASP A 11 23.71 -10.39 6.53
C ASP A 11 22.48 -10.73 7.39
N ILE A 12 22.63 -10.71 8.71
CA ILE A 12 21.55 -10.98 9.66
C ILE A 12 20.56 -9.80 9.67
N VAL A 13 21.05 -8.56 9.61
CA VAL A 13 20.21 -7.36 9.56
C VAL A 13 19.46 -7.27 8.23
N GLU A 14 20.09 -7.56 7.08
CA GLU A 14 19.44 -7.51 5.76
C GLU A 14 18.33 -8.55 5.56
N LYS A 15 18.39 -9.66 6.29
CA LYS A 15 17.36 -10.72 6.32
C LYS A 15 16.55 -10.70 7.61
N SER A 16 16.69 -9.65 8.44
CA SER A 16 15.96 -9.55 9.70
C SER A 16 14.49 -9.22 9.47
N PRO A 17 13.59 -9.62 10.39
CA PRO A 17 12.19 -9.18 10.38
C PRO A 17 12.04 -7.66 10.34
N LEU A 18 12.97 -6.90 10.95
CA LEU A 18 12.96 -5.44 10.93
C LEU A 18 13.24 -4.87 9.53
N ALA A 19 14.20 -5.44 8.81
CA ALA A 19 14.47 -5.02 7.43
C ALA A 19 13.30 -5.34 6.50
N GLU A 20 12.61 -6.47 6.72
CA GLU A 20 11.39 -6.80 5.99
C GLU A 20 10.27 -5.80 6.28
N ILE A 21 10.04 -5.45 7.56
CA ILE A 21 9.07 -4.42 7.96
C ILE A 21 9.41 -3.09 7.29
N ALA A 22 10.67 -2.65 7.36
CA ALA A 22 11.10 -1.39 6.76
C ALA A 22 10.88 -1.35 5.25
N ARG A 23 11.25 -2.42 4.52
CA ARG A 23 10.99 -2.54 3.08
C ARG A 23 9.50 -2.49 2.77
N ARG A 24 8.68 -3.16 3.57
CA ARG A 24 7.22 -3.15 3.40
C ARG A 24 6.63 -1.76 3.64
N SER A 25 7.10 -1.04 4.66
CA SER A 25 6.70 0.34 4.92
C SER A 25 7.05 1.29 3.77
N LEU A 26 8.26 1.16 3.19
CA LEU A 26 8.67 1.94 2.02
C LEU A 26 7.77 1.64 0.81
N LEU A 27 7.55 0.36 0.52
CA LEU A 27 6.70 -0.07 -0.60
C LEU A 27 5.27 0.45 -0.46
N LEU A 28 4.68 0.38 0.74
CA LEU A 28 3.35 0.93 1.00
C LEU A 28 3.32 2.46 0.89
N GLY A 29 4.38 3.14 1.34
CA GLY A 29 4.53 4.59 1.20
C GLY A 29 4.57 5.03 -0.27
N ASP A 30 5.33 4.34 -1.11
CA ASP A 30 5.43 4.63 -2.54
C ASP A 30 4.12 4.32 -3.26
N LEU A 31 3.49 3.18 -2.99
CA LEU A 31 2.15 2.85 -3.48
C LEU A 31 1.15 3.95 -3.14
N ASN A 32 1.14 4.38 -1.87
CA ASN A 32 0.24 5.43 -1.43
C ASN A 32 0.51 6.74 -2.19
N ARG A 33 1.77 7.17 -2.30
CA ARG A 33 2.14 8.40 -3.03
C ARG A 33 1.71 8.33 -4.49
N THR A 34 1.98 7.24 -5.18
CA THR A 34 1.60 7.06 -6.58
C THR A 34 0.09 7.12 -6.76
N LEU A 35 -0.67 6.42 -5.90
CA LEU A 35 -2.13 6.45 -5.98
C LEU A 35 -2.70 7.85 -5.70
N GLN A 36 -2.14 8.60 -4.74
CA GLN A 36 -2.54 9.98 -4.48
C GLN A 36 -2.26 10.91 -5.67
N GLN A 37 -1.29 10.59 -6.53
CA GLN A 37 -0.96 11.37 -7.71
C GLN A 37 -1.87 11.04 -8.90
N CYS A 38 -2.13 9.75 -9.15
CA CYS A 38 -2.89 9.31 -10.32
C CYS A 38 -4.41 9.30 -10.12
N PHE A 39 -4.92 9.25 -8.88
CA PHE A 39 -6.36 9.28 -8.64
C PHE A 39 -6.95 10.68 -8.91
N PRO A 40 -8.23 10.75 -9.34
CA PRO A 40 -8.97 12.00 -9.49
C PRO A 40 -8.89 12.91 -8.24
N PRO A 41 -8.79 14.24 -8.41
CA PRO A 41 -8.60 15.20 -7.33
C PRO A 41 -9.56 15.06 -6.15
N GLU A 42 -10.83 14.71 -6.41
CA GLU A 42 -11.88 14.54 -5.40
C GLU A 42 -11.62 13.42 -4.38
N PHE A 43 -10.69 12.49 -4.69
CA PHE A 43 -10.31 11.39 -3.81
C PHE A 43 -9.01 11.68 -3.03
N LYS A 44 -8.23 12.68 -3.44
CA LYS A 44 -6.91 12.95 -2.86
C LYS A 44 -6.99 13.28 -1.37
N GLY A 45 -6.11 12.68 -0.58
CA GLY A 45 -6.05 12.85 0.87
C GLY A 45 -7.17 12.16 1.65
N ARG A 46 -8.12 11.47 0.98
CA ARG A 46 -9.29 10.88 1.63
C ARG A 46 -9.26 9.35 1.69
N PHE A 47 -8.17 8.75 1.21
CA PHE A 47 -7.90 7.33 1.31
C PHE A 47 -6.42 7.09 1.62
N ARG A 48 -6.08 5.88 2.05
CA ARG A 48 -4.69 5.41 2.14
C ARG A 48 -4.57 3.97 1.68
N VAL A 49 -3.38 3.59 1.20
CA VAL A 49 -3.03 2.19 1.00
C VAL A 49 -2.72 1.56 2.36
N ALA A 50 -3.42 0.46 2.67
CA ALA A 50 -3.24 -0.28 3.91
C ALA A 50 -2.38 -1.54 3.70
N ASN A 51 -2.52 -2.20 2.56
CA ASN A 51 -1.76 -3.42 2.28
C ASN A 51 -1.75 -3.76 0.77
N ILE A 52 -0.80 -4.60 0.37
CA ILE A 52 -0.84 -5.33 -0.90
C ILE A 52 -0.60 -6.82 -0.62
N ARG A 53 -1.45 -7.69 -1.18
CA ARG A 53 -1.32 -9.14 -1.07
C ARG A 53 -2.03 -9.82 -2.23
N ASP A 54 -1.45 -10.88 -2.78
CA ASP A 54 -2.08 -11.72 -3.81
C ASP A 54 -2.64 -10.90 -4.98
N GLU A 55 -1.86 -9.93 -5.48
CA GLU A 55 -2.27 -9.03 -6.58
C GLU A 55 -3.45 -8.09 -6.23
N VAL A 56 -3.84 -8.03 -4.97
CA VAL A 56 -4.90 -7.16 -4.45
C VAL A 56 -4.29 -6.01 -3.65
N LEU A 57 -4.66 -4.78 -4.02
CA LEU A 57 -4.36 -3.59 -3.25
C LEU A 57 -5.52 -3.28 -2.31
N TYR A 58 -5.23 -3.25 -1.02
CA TYR A 58 -6.19 -2.94 0.04
C TYR A 58 -5.99 -1.48 0.45
N CYS A 59 -7.06 -0.72 0.35
CA CYS A 59 -7.11 0.69 0.70
C CYS A 59 -8.18 0.93 1.76
N GLU A 60 -7.97 1.99 2.53
CA GLU A 60 -8.93 2.49 3.50
C GLU A 60 -9.44 3.86 3.06
N VAL A 61 -10.72 4.14 3.26
CA VAL A 61 -11.40 5.38 2.88
C VAL A 61 -12.15 5.97 4.06
N GLN A 62 -12.24 7.30 4.12
CA GLN A 62 -12.86 8.02 5.25
C GLN A 62 -14.31 7.62 5.54
N ASN A 63 -15.13 7.34 4.52
CA ASN A 63 -16.57 7.09 4.69
C ASN A 63 -17.19 6.30 3.52
N ALA A 64 -18.45 5.91 3.70
CA ALA A 64 -19.21 5.12 2.72
C ALA A 64 -19.45 5.88 1.41
N THR A 65 -19.70 7.19 1.47
CA THR A 65 -19.92 8.02 0.27
C THR A 65 -18.69 7.99 -0.64
N LEU A 66 -17.50 8.16 -0.07
CA LEU A 66 -16.25 8.06 -0.80
C LEU A 66 -16.05 6.65 -1.38
N ARG A 67 -16.31 5.61 -0.59
CA ARG A 67 -16.25 4.22 -1.06
C ARG A 67 -17.13 4.00 -2.29
N GLN A 68 -18.36 4.48 -2.26
CA GLN A 68 -19.30 4.34 -3.39
C GLN A 68 -18.84 5.13 -4.62
N GLY A 69 -18.35 6.36 -4.44
CA GLY A 69 -17.79 7.15 -5.53
C GLY A 69 -16.58 6.49 -6.20
N ILE A 70 -15.76 5.77 -5.43
CA ILE A 70 -14.63 4.97 -5.94
C ILE A 70 -15.12 3.72 -6.65
N LEU A 71 -16.07 2.97 -6.07
CA LEU A 71 -16.60 1.75 -6.69
C LEU A 71 -17.25 2.04 -8.05
N PHE A 72 -17.90 3.18 -8.20
CA PHE A 72 -18.46 3.63 -9.48
C PHE A 72 -17.39 3.77 -10.58
N ARG A 73 -16.15 4.11 -10.21
CA ARG A 73 -15.00 4.28 -11.11
C ARG A 73 -13.96 3.17 -10.98
N GLN A 74 -14.32 2.01 -10.42
CA GLN A 74 -13.34 0.99 -10.04
C GLN A 74 -12.50 0.51 -11.23
N ALA A 75 -13.10 0.32 -12.40
CA ALA A 75 -12.39 -0.13 -13.60
C ALA A 75 -11.36 0.91 -14.08
N GLU A 76 -11.77 2.18 -14.14
CA GLU A 76 -10.89 3.30 -14.50
C GLU A 76 -9.72 3.42 -13.52
N LEU A 77 -10.02 3.41 -12.22
CA LEU A 77 -9.01 3.53 -11.17
C LEU A 77 -8.05 2.35 -11.17
N LEU A 78 -8.54 1.12 -11.40
CA LEU A 78 -7.68 -0.06 -11.55
C LEU A 78 -6.74 0.09 -12.74
N ALA A 79 -7.25 0.55 -13.89
CA ALA A 79 -6.41 0.78 -15.08
C ALA A 79 -5.31 1.82 -14.81
N LEU A 80 -5.61 2.89 -14.08
CA LEU A 80 -4.61 3.89 -13.66
C LEU A 80 -3.55 3.29 -12.73
N VAL A 81 -3.95 2.46 -11.76
CA VAL A 81 -3.00 1.77 -10.87
C VAL A 81 -2.11 0.83 -11.67
N GLN A 82 -2.67 0.10 -12.64
CA GLN A 82 -1.95 -0.87 -13.46
C GLN A 82 -0.87 -0.25 -14.35
N GLN A 83 -0.95 1.05 -14.67
CA GLN A 83 0.12 1.75 -15.38
C GLN A 83 1.43 1.79 -14.57
N ALA A 84 1.34 1.91 -13.25
CA ALA A 84 2.49 1.92 -12.35
C ALA A 84 2.76 0.54 -11.71
N PHE A 85 1.71 -0.25 -11.48
CA PHE A 85 1.77 -1.56 -10.81
C PHE A 85 0.97 -2.61 -11.60
N PRO A 86 1.52 -3.12 -12.73
CA PRO A 86 0.79 -4.01 -13.65
C PRO A 86 0.31 -5.33 -13.01
N ALA A 87 0.98 -5.78 -11.95
CA ALA A 87 0.61 -6.99 -11.23
C ALA A 87 -0.67 -6.83 -10.38
N VAL A 88 -1.14 -5.61 -10.12
CA VAL A 88 -2.37 -5.39 -9.35
C VAL A 88 -3.58 -5.75 -10.22
N LYS A 89 -4.39 -6.70 -9.77
CA LYS A 89 -5.62 -7.15 -10.46
C LYS A 89 -6.90 -6.69 -9.80
N ARG A 90 -6.83 -6.20 -8.56
CA ARG A 90 -8.01 -5.81 -7.79
C ARG A 90 -7.71 -4.71 -6.79
N LEU A 91 -8.66 -3.79 -6.65
CA LEU A 91 -8.67 -2.80 -5.59
C LEU A 91 -9.80 -3.13 -4.60
N VAL A 92 -9.48 -3.16 -3.32
CA VAL A 92 -10.45 -3.35 -2.23
C VAL A 92 -10.43 -2.13 -1.33
N PHE A 93 -11.60 -1.57 -1.06
CA PHE A 93 -11.75 -0.37 -0.23
C PHE A 93 -12.60 -0.67 1.00
N ASN A 94 -12.02 -0.46 2.18
CA ASN A 94 -12.67 -0.57 3.48
C ASN A 94 -12.86 0.81 4.10
N ILE A 95 -13.94 1.00 4.87
CA ILE A 95 -14.19 2.28 5.55
C ILE A 95 -13.34 2.32 6.82
N ASN A 96 -12.56 3.39 6.99
CA ASN A 96 -11.86 3.73 8.21
C ASN A 96 -12.14 5.20 8.56
N PRO A 97 -13.07 5.49 9.49
CA PRO A 97 -13.42 6.84 9.88
C PRO A 97 -12.28 7.62 10.56
N GLU A 98 -11.29 6.93 11.14
CA GLU A 98 -10.14 7.58 11.81
C GLU A 98 -9.31 8.42 10.83
N LEU A 99 -9.42 8.15 9.52
CA LEU A 99 -8.79 8.94 8.46
C LEU A 99 -9.33 10.36 8.32
N MET A 100 -10.43 10.72 9.00
CA MET A 100 -10.95 12.10 9.03
C MET A 100 -10.30 12.96 10.12
N VAL A 101 -9.52 12.34 11.03
CA VAL A 101 -8.97 12.98 12.23
C VAL A 101 -7.46 13.27 12.10
N LEU A 102 -6.86 12.91 10.96
CA LEU A 102 -5.45 13.14 10.62
C LEU A 102 -5.30 14.33 9.66
#